data_AF-A0A1Y1MT24-F1
#
_entry.id   AF-A0A1Y1MT24-F1
#
_cell.length_a   1.000
_cell.length_b   1.000
_cell.length_c   1.000
_cell.angle_alpha   90.00
_cell.angle_beta   90.00
_cell.angle_gamma   90.00
#
_symmetry.space_group_name_H-M   'P 1'
#
loop_
_entity.id
_entity.type
_entity.pdbx_description
1 polymer ?
#
loop_
_entity_poly.entity_id
_entity_poly.type
_entity_poly.pdbx_seq_one_letter_code
_entity_poly.pdbx_strand_id
1 'polypeptide(L)'
;MIEASQAMLQRVLEQANEQIRRLRSTTYFMDRDLEDKDNVTKIDYQNMIINERSFNLSMYHGFTPLDPANITAEEWQQYTFKNLERAAKEINSARSLRAYVDTFLKQVIDDLWSQYHVVNEAFRRRIEEIKEAKTKLEVMHNEVAIPHLCARLFCDFA
;
A
#
# COMPACT_ATOMS: atom_id res chain seq x y z
N MET A 1 1.67 -21.10 2.07
CA MET A 1 2.56 -19.95 2.35
C MET A 1 2.40 -18.84 1.30
N ILE A 2 2.52 -19.14 0.00
CA ILE A 2 2.32 -18.14 -1.06
C ILE A 2 0.96 -17.42 -0.94
N GLU A 3 -0.13 -18.17 -0.73
CA GLU A 3 -1.47 -17.59 -0.52
C GLU A 3 -1.54 -16.69 0.71
N ALA A 4 -0.84 -17.05 1.79
CA ALA A 4 -0.79 -16.23 3.00
C ALA A 4 -0.03 -14.91 2.75
N SER A 5 1.11 -14.96 2.05
CA SER A 5 1.87 -13.78 1.64
C SER A 5 1.04 -12.88 0.72
N GLN A 6 0.30 -13.45 -0.23
CA GLN A 6 -0.61 -12.71 -1.11
C GLN A 6 -1.74 -12.02 -0.32
N ALA A 7 -2.37 -12.73 0.62
CA ALA A 7 -3.41 -12.16 1.46
C ALA A 7 -2.88 -10.99 2.33
N MET A 8 -1.66 -11.11 2.85
CA MET A 8 -1.04 -10.02 3.62
C MET A 8 -0.68 -8.83 2.73
N LEU A 9 -0.11 -9.05 1.54
CA LEU A 9 0.17 -7.99 0.57
C LEU A 9 -1.10 -7.23 0.19
N GLN A 10 -2.20 -7.93 -0.03
CA GLN A 10 -3.49 -7.34 -0.34
C GLN A 10 -3.98 -6.41 0.78
N ARG A 11 -3.90 -6.86 2.04
CA ARG A 11 -4.28 -6.02 3.20
C ARG A 11 -3.41 -4.77 3.32
N VAL A 12 -2.09 -4.89 3.10
CA VAL A 12 -1.18 -3.74 3.16
C VAL A 12 -1.46 -2.75 2.03
N LEU A 13 -1.79 -3.24 0.84
CA LEU A 13 -2.22 -2.41 -0.29
C LEU A 13 -3.51 -1.64 0.03
N GLU A 14 -4.50 -2.30 0.64
CA GLU A 14 -5.75 -1.65 1.07
C GLU A 14 -5.50 -0.54 2.09
N GLN A 15 -4.63 -0.79 3.08
CA GLN A 15 -4.22 0.21 4.07
C GLN A 15 -3.52 1.41 3.41
N ALA A 16 -2.62 1.15 2.45
CA ALA A 16 -1.93 2.20 1.69
C ALA A 16 -2.91 3.05 0.87
N ASN A 17 -3.87 2.42 0.20
CA ASN A 17 -4.90 3.13 -0.56
C ASN A 17 -5.77 4.02 0.33
N GLU A 18 -6.19 3.52 1.49
CA GLU A 18 -6.94 4.31 2.45
C GLU A 18 -6.11 5.49 2.99
N GLN A 19 -4.82 5.28 3.27
CA GLN A 19 -3.93 6.37 3.69
C GLN A 19 -3.76 7.45 2.61
N ILE A 20 -3.66 7.06 1.34
CA ILE A 20 -3.64 8.01 0.21
C ILE A 20 -4.94 8.80 0.14
N ARG A 21 -6.10 8.16 0.33
CA ARG A 21 -7.40 8.82 0.36
C ARG A 21 -7.48 9.87 1.47
N ARG A 22 -6.98 9.55 2.67
CA ARG A 22 -6.93 10.49 3.80
C ARG A 22 -6.01 11.67 3.54
N LEU A 23 -4.82 11.43 2.97
CA LEU A 23 -3.90 12.50 2.59
C LEU A 23 -4.52 13.45 1.56
N ARG A 24 -5.20 12.92 0.54
CA ARG A 24 -5.93 13.76 -0.44
C ARG A 24 -7.04 14.59 0.21
N SER A 25 -7.76 14.01 1.16
CA SER A 25 -8.77 14.76 1.94
C SER A 25 -8.14 15.89 2.75
N THR A 26 -6.98 15.65 3.38
CA THR A 26 -6.23 16.68 4.09
C THR A 26 -5.81 17.82 3.16
N THR A 27 -5.24 17.50 1.99
CA THR A 27 -4.86 18.50 0.98
C THR A 27 -6.06 19.35 0.59
N TYR A 28 -7.20 18.74 0.30
CA TYR A 28 -8.42 19.46 -0.03
C TYR A 28 -8.83 20.48 1.05
N PHE A 29 -8.81 20.10 2.32
CA PHE A 29 -9.17 21.02 3.41
C PHE A 29 -8.15 22.15 3.59
N MET A 30 -6.86 21.88 3.37
CA MET A 30 -5.83 22.90 3.40
C MET A 30 -5.97 23.90 2.24
N ASP A 31 -6.24 23.41 1.03
CA ASP A 31 -6.41 24.26 -0.14
C ASP A 31 -7.64 25.17 0.01
N ARG A 32 -8.73 24.64 0.57
CA ARG A 32 -9.94 25.43 0.89
C ARG A 32 -9.66 26.52 1.93
N ASP A 33 -8.95 26.20 3.01
CA ASP A 33 -8.58 27.19 4.02
C ASP A 33 -7.67 28.30 3.44
N LEU A 34 -6.76 27.95 2.53
CA LEU A 34 -5.92 28.93 1.83
C LEU A 34 -6.72 29.80 0.85
N GLU A 35 -7.62 29.20 0.08
CA GLU A 35 -8.51 29.90 -0.85
C GLU A 35 -9.39 30.92 -0.11
N ASP A 36 -10.00 30.52 1.00
CA ASP A 36 -10.85 31.39 1.81
C ASP A 36 -10.04 32.57 2.39
N LYS A 37 -8.80 32.34 2.84
CA LYS A 37 -7.89 33.40 3.33
C LYS A 37 -7.46 34.37 2.24
N ASP A 38 -7.14 33.87 1.05
CA ASP A 38 -6.79 34.69 -0.11
C ASP A 38 -7.97 35.60 -0.51
N ASN A 39 -9.19 35.05 -0.52
CA ASN A 39 -10.40 35.82 -0.82
C ASN A 39 -10.64 36.95 0.18
N VAL A 40 -10.50 36.68 1.49
CA VAL A 40 -10.64 37.72 2.52
C VAL A 40 -9.52 38.76 2.40
N THR A 41 -8.28 38.34 2.15
CA THR A 41 -7.15 39.26 1.96
C THR A 41 -7.40 40.21 0.79
N LYS A 42 -7.99 39.72 -0.31
CA LYS A 42 -8.40 40.54 -1.45
C LYS A 42 -9.48 41.56 -1.05
N ILE A 43 -10.48 41.14 -0.28
CA ILE A 43 -11.54 42.03 0.23
C ILE A 43 -10.93 43.13 1.11
N ASP A 44 -10.06 42.77 2.05
CA ASP A 44 -9.39 43.73 2.94
C ASP A 44 -8.53 44.73 2.17
N TYR A 45 -7.81 44.25 1.15
CA TYR A 45 -7.06 45.13 0.24
C TYR A 45 -7.96 46.11 -0.50
N GLN A 46 -9.11 45.66 -1.02
CA GLN A 46 -10.08 46.56 -1.66
C GLN A 46 -10.64 47.58 -0.67
N ASN A 47 -11.00 47.15 0.54
CA ASN A 47 -11.49 48.04 1.59
C ASN A 47 -10.45 49.10 1.99
N MET A 48 -9.16 48.75 2.00
CA MET A 48 -8.07 49.68 2.29
C MET A 48 -7.92 50.78 1.23
N ILE A 49 -8.16 50.47 -0.05
CA ILE A 49 -7.96 51.43 -1.15
C ILE A 49 -9.20 52.31 -1.43
N ILE A 50 -10.39 51.87 -1.00
CA ILE A 50 -11.63 52.65 -1.12
C ILE A 50 -11.52 53.93 -0.28
N ASN A 51 -11.83 55.06 -0.90
CA ASN A 51 -11.86 56.37 -0.25
C ASN A 51 -13.02 57.21 -0.81
N GLU A 52 -13.27 58.39 -0.25
CA GLU A 52 -14.40 59.25 -0.62
C GLU A 52 -14.47 59.65 -2.11
N ARG A 53 -13.34 59.58 -2.83
CA ARG A 53 -13.26 59.89 -4.27
C ARG A 53 -13.44 58.66 -5.17
N SER A 54 -13.59 57.48 -4.60
CA SER A 54 -13.85 56.25 -5.36
C SER A 54 -15.18 56.37 -6.12
N PHE A 55 -15.20 55.94 -7.38
CA PHE A 55 -16.43 55.91 -8.19
C PHE A 55 -17.39 54.84 -7.66
N ASN A 56 -18.70 55.05 -7.85
CA ASN A 56 -19.78 54.13 -7.46
C ASN A 56 -19.95 53.88 -5.95
N LEU A 57 -19.62 54.86 -5.12
CA LEU A 57 -20.00 54.84 -3.71
C LEU A 57 -21.50 55.10 -3.56
N SER A 58 -22.18 54.29 -2.75
CA SER A 58 -23.56 54.52 -2.33
C SER A 58 -23.63 54.32 -0.83
N MET A 59 -24.29 55.26 -0.14
CA MET A 59 -24.44 55.19 1.31
C MET A 59 -25.63 54.29 1.64
N TYR A 60 -25.42 53.32 2.53
CA TYR A 60 -26.50 52.46 2.99
C TYR A 60 -27.49 53.30 3.83
N HIS A 61 -28.74 53.39 3.37
CA HIS A 61 -29.82 54.14 4.03
C HIS A 61 -30.85 53.23 4.73
N GLY A 62 -30.58 51.92 4.83
CA GLY A 62 -31.47 51.00 5.53
C GLY A 62 -31.38 51.14 7.04
N PHE A 63 -32.45 50.74 7.73
CA PHE A 63 -32.52 50.75 9.20
C PHE A 63 -32.01 49.46 9.86
N THR A 64 -31.78 48.41 9.06
CA THR A 64 -31.24 47.13 9.53
C THR A 64 -29.72 47.16 9.46
N PRO A 65 -29.00 46.72 10.50
CA PRO A 65 -27.55 46.52 10.39
C PRO A 65 -27.23 45.61 9.21
N LEU A 66 -26.22 45.98 8.41
CA LEU A 66 -25.62 45.05 7.46
C LEU A 66 -25.07 43.86 8.27
N ASP A 67 -25.39 42.65 7.85
CA ASP A 67 -25.14 41.42 8.60
C ASP A 67 -23.64 41.35 8.99
N PRO A 68 -23.31 41.41 10.29
CA PRO A 68 -21.92 41.40 10.72
C PRO A 68 -21.28 40.05 10.42
N ALA A 69 -19.96 40.03 10.25
CA ALA A 69 -19.22 38.78 10.17
C ALA A 69 -19.47 37.96 11.44
N ASN A 70 -20.08 36.79 11.29
CA ASN A 70 -20.41 35.87 12.39
C ASN A 70 -19.23 35.01 12.84
N ILE A 71 -18.05 35.16 12.21
CA ILE A 71 -16.86 34.37 12.50
C ILE A 71 -15.79 35.30 13.08
N THR A 72 -15.33 34.98 14.28
CA THR A 72 -14.24 35.69 14.93
C THR A 72 -12.87 35.26 14.37
N ALA A 73 -11.87 36.14 14.49
CA ALA A 73 -10.50 35.80 14.12
C ALA A 73 -9.97 34.58 14.90
N GLU A 74 -10.39 34.42 16.16
CA GLU A 74 -10.03 33.27 16.99
C GLU A 74 -10.64 31.97 16.44
N GLU A 75 -11.92 31.95 16.11
CA GLU A 75 -12.56 30.77 15.50
C GLU A 75 -11.90 30.38 14.18
N TRP A 76 -11.50 31.36 13.38
CA TRP A 76 -10.83 31.12 12.11
C TRP A 76 -9.41 30.57 12.31
N GLN A 77 -8.66 31.12 13.26
CA GLN A 77 -7.36 30.61 13.66
C GLN A 77 -7.46 29.17 14.20
N GLN A 78 -8.47 28.87 15.04
CA GLN A 78 -8.73 27.53 15.55
C GLN A 78 -9.07 26.55 14.41
N TYR A 79 -9.83 26.97 13.40
CA TYR A 79 -10.13 26.16 12.22
C TYR A 79 -8.84 25.75 11.48
N THR A 80 -7.96 26.72 11.22
CA THR A 80 -6.65 26.46 10.61
C THR A 80 -5.79 25.52 11.46
N PHE A 81 -5.74 25.73 12.77
CA PHE A 81 -4.97 24.85 13.66
C PHE A 81 -5.47 23.40 13.61
N LYS A 82 -6.79 23.19 13.62
CA LYS A 82 -7.37 21.85 13.48
C LYS A 82 -6.99 21.19 12.16
N ASN A 83 -7.00 21.96 11.07
CA ASN A 83 -6.55 21.46 9.76
C ASN A 83 -5.07 21.07 9.78
N LEU A 84 -4.22 21.88 10.39
CA LEU A 84 -2.78 21.61 10.51
C LEU A 84 -2.50 20.39 11.39
N GLU A 85 -3.18 20.25 12.53
CA GLU A 85 -3.06 19.09 13.42
C GLU A 85 -3.46 17.80 12.69
N ARG A 86 -4.60 17.82 11.99
CA ARG A 86 -5.04 16.71 11.16
C ARG A 86 -4.01 16.38 10.08
N ALA A 87 -3.45 17.39 9.43
CA ALA A 87 -2.42 17.19 8.40
C ALA A 87 -1.17 16.53 8.98
N ALA A 88 -0.67 17.03 10.11
CA ALA A 88 0.49 16.46 10.80
C ALA A 88 0.24 15.00 11.19
N LYS A 89 -0.96 14.68 11.70
CA LYS A 89 -1.35 13.31 12.05
C LYS A 89 -1.37 12.37 10.84
N GLU A 90 -1.95 12.79 9.73
CA GLU A 90 -2.00 11.96 8.51
C GLU A 90 -0.61 11.79 7.87
N ILE A 91 0.22 12.84 7.87
CA ILE A 91 1.61 12.76 7.39
C ILE A 91 2.42 11.78 8.23
N ASN A 92 2.30 11.84 9.56
CA ASN A 92 3.00 10.92 10.45
C ASN A 92 2.51 9.47 10.27
N SER A 93 1.21 9.26 10.16
CA SER A 93 0.62 7.95 9.86
C SER A 93 1.14 7.38 8.54
N ALA A 94 1.21 8.22 7.49
CA ALA A 94 1.73 7.82 6.18
C ALA A 94 3.22 7.48 6.21
N ARG A 95 4.04 8.23 6.94
CA ARG A 95 5.48 7.92 7.13
C ARG A 95 5.67 6.56 7.81
N SER A 96 4.94 6.33 8.90
CA SER A 96 4.98 5.06 9.63
C SER A 96 4.51 3.90 8.75
N LEU A 97 3.42 4.06 8.00
CA LEU A 97 2.92 3.05 7.08
C LEU A 97 3.94 2.74 5.98
N ARG A 98 4.61 3.75 5.40
CA ARG A 98 5.64 3.55 4.39
C ARG A 98 6.82 2.74 4.94
N ALA A 99 7.33 3.08 6.12
CA ALA A 99 8.41 2.33 6.75
C ALA A 99 8.02 0.88 7.06
N TYR A 100 6.78 0.66 7.49
CA TYR A 100 6.22 -0.67 7.69
C TYR A 100 6.14 -1.45 6.36
N VAL A 101 5.61 -0.85 5.30
CA VAL A 101 5.53 -1.45 3.96
C VAL A 101 6.91 -1.87 3.46
N ASP A 102 7.93 -1.00 3.60
CA ASP A 102 9.29 -1.30 3.16
C ASP A 102 9.88 -2.51 3.90
N THR A 103 9.62 -2.62 5.21
CA THR A 103 10.09 -3.74 6.03
C THR A 103 9.32 -5.02 5.71
N PHE A 104 8.01 -4.92 5.56
CA PHE A 104 7.13 -6.03 5.23
C PHE A 104 7.44 -6.63 3.86
N LEU A 105 7.67 -5.80 2.84
CA LEU A 105 8.03 -6.26 1.50
C LEU A 105 9.36 -7.03 1.51
N LYS A 106 10.37 -6.55 2.26
CA LYS A 106 11.63 -7.29 2.44
C LYS A 106 11.39 -8.66 3.05
N GLN A 107 10.61 -8.73 4.13
CA GLN A 107 10.29 -10.00 4.77
C GLN A 107 9.58 -10.97 3.81
N VAL A 108 8.60 -10.50 3.05
CA VAL A 108 7.90 -11.35 2.07
C VAL A 108 8.86 -11.86 0.99
N ILE A 109 9.78 -11.02 0.52
CA ILE A 109 10.80 -11.43 -0.47
C ILE A 109 11.70 -12.51 0.12
N ASP A 110 12.19 -12.33 1.35
CA ASP A 110 13.06 -13.28 2.02
C ASP A 110 12.35 -14.62 2.26
N ASP A 111 11.09 -14.60 2.69
CA ASP A 111 10.27 -15.79 2.89
C ASP A 111 10.05 -16.56 1.58
N LEU A 112 9.77 -15.86 0.48
CA LEU A 112 9.61 -16.47 -0.84
C LEU A 112 10.91 -17.10 -1.35
N TRP A 113 12.05 -16.43 -1.14
CA TRP A 113 13.37 -16.98 -1.49
C TRP A 113 13.70 -18.23 -0.69
N SER A 114 13.49 -18.19 0.63
CA SER A 114 13.69 -19.35 1.51
C SER A 114 12.89 -20.56 1.00
N GLN A 115 11.65 -20.32 0.59
CA GLN A 115 10.76 -21.40 0.17
C GLN A 115 11.03 -21.91 -1.23
N TYR A 116 11.48 -21.02 -2.13
CA TYR A 116 12.08 -21.45 -3.39
C TYR A 116 13.24 -22.42 -3.15
N HIS A 117 14.16 -22.11 -2.23
CA HIS A 117 15.29 -22.99 -1.93
C HIS A 117 14.85 -24.31 -1.30
N VAL A 118 13.98 -24.29 -0.30
CA VAL A 118 13.46 -25.49 0.37
C VAL A 118 12.78 -26.43 -0.62
N VAL A 119 11.92 -25.90 -1.49
CA VAL A 119 11.19 -26.69 -2.49
C VAL A 119 12.15 -27.30 -3.52
N ASN A 120 13.13 -26.54 -4.01
CA ASN A 120 14.11 -27.05 -4.98
C ASN A 120 15.05 -28.10 -4.38
N GLU A 121 15.46 -27.95 -3.12
CA GLU A 121 16.22 -28.97 -2.39
C GLU A 121 15.40 -30.25 -2.23
N ALA A 122 14.13 -30.14 -1.83
CA ALA A 122 13.23 -31.28 -1.70
C ALA A 122 13.04 -32.01 -3.04
N PHE A 123 12.87 -31.27 -4.15
CA PHE A 123 12.78 -31.86 -5.48
C PHE A 123 14.06 -32.58 -5.88
N ARG A 124 15.24 -31.96 -5.67
CA ARG A 124 16.54 -32.58 -5.99
C ARG A 124 16.73 -33.90 -5.23
N ARG A 125 16.45 -33.90 -3.92
CA ARG A 125 16.51 -35.13 -3.10
C ARG A 125 15.57 -36.20 -3.63
N ARG A 126 14.32 -35.83 -3.93
CA ARG A 126 13.32 -36.77 -4.42
C ARG A 126 13.70 -37.37 -5.78
N ILE A 127 14.28 -36.58 -6.68
CA ILE A 127 14.79 -37.07 -7.97
C ILE A 127 15.89 -38.10 -7.74
N GLU A 128 16.81 -37.83 -6.82
CA GLU A 128 17.92 -38.75 -6.54
C GLU A 128 17.43 -40.06 -5.91
N GLU A 129 16.55 -39.99 -4.91
CA GLU A 129 15.90 -41.17 -4.33
C GLU A 129 15.21 -42.05 -5.39
N ILE A 130 14.51 -41.43 -6.34
CA ILE A 130 13.82 -42.14 -7.42
C ILE A 130 14.82 -42.78 -8.39
N LYS A 131 15.90 -42.09 -8.74
CA LYS A 131 16.97 -42.66 -9.58
C LYS A 131 17.62 -43.86 -8.90
N GLU A 132 17.99 -43.73 -7.63
CA GLU A 132 18.57 -44.84 -6.86
C GLU A 132 17.62 -46.04 -6.79
N ALA A 133 16.34 -45.81 -6.51
CA ALA A 133 15.32 -46.87 -6.48
C ALA A 133 15.18 -47.55 -7.85
N LYS A 134 15.14 -46.77 -8.93
CA LYS A 134 15.11 -47.29 -10.30
C LYS A 134 16.33 -48.15 -10.60
N THR A 135 17.54 -47.65 -10.31
CA THR A 135 18.78 -48.40 -10.54
C THR A 135 18.80 -49.71 -9.76
N LYS A 136 18.35 -49.72 -8.50
CA LYS A 136 18.22 -50.96 -7.71
C LYS A 136 17.24 -51.95 -8.36
N LEU A 137 16.10 -51.48 -8.86
CA LEU A 137 15.13 -52.32 -9.57
C LEU A 137 15.70 -52.89 -10.87
N GLU A 138 16.44 -52.09 -11.65
CA GLU A 138 17.10 -52.54 -12.87
C GLU A 138 18.17 -53.59 -12.58
N VAL A 139 18.97 -53.41 -11.53
CA VAL A 139 19.96 -54.41 -11.08
C VAL A 139 19.27 -55.71 -10.66
N MET A 140 18.25 -55.66 -9.81
CA MET A 140 17.51 -56.87 -9.40
C MET A 140 16.83 -57.56 -10.59
N HIS A 141 16.28 -56.80 -11.54
CA HIS A 141 15.71 -57.37 -12.75
C HIS A 141 16.76 -58.12 -13.57
N ASN A 142 17.95 -57.53 -13.74
CA ASN A 142 19.04 -58.18 -14.46
C ASN A 142 19.53 -59.44 -13.75
N GLU A 143 19.66 -59.42 -12.42
CA GLU A 143 20.12 -60.55 -11.62
C GLU A 143 19.13 -61.71 -11.57
N VAL A 144 17.82 -61.44 -11.57
CA VAL A 144 16.79 -62.48 -11.44
C VAL A 144 16.24 -62.90 -12.80
N ALA A 145 15.84 -61.95 -13.65
CA ALA A 145 15.14 -62.26 -14.89
C ALA A 145 16.06 -62.88 -15.95
N ILE A 146 17.30 -62.41 -16.09
CA ILE A 146 18.20 -62.89 -17.14
C ILE A 146 18.60 -64.36 -16.90
N PRO A 147 19.02 -64.79 -15.69
CA PRO A 147 19.33 -66.20 -15.46
C PRO A 147 18.10 -67.10 -15.55
N HIS A 148 16.93 -66.65 -15.09
CA HIS A 148 15.69 -67.43 -15.22
C HIS A 148 15.22 -67.57 -16.67
N LEU A 149 15.32 -66.52 -17.49
CA LEU A 149 15.05 -66.59 -18.94
C LEU A 149 16.05 -67.51 -19.64
N CYS A 150 17.33 -67.43 -19.29
CA CYS A 150 18.37 -68.31 -19.84
C CYS A 150 18.12 -69.78 -19.46
N ALA A 151 17.84 -70.06 -18.20
CA ALA A 151 17.51 -71.41 -17.72
C ALA A 151 16.24 -71.98 -18.39
N ARG A 152 15.22 -71.14 -18.59
CA ARG A 152 13.98 -71.55 -19.26
C ARG A 152 14.20 -71.87 -20.74
N LEU A 153 14.94 -71.01 -21.46
CA LEU A 153 15.33 -71.26 -22.86
C LEU A 153 16.21 -72.51 -23.02
N PHE A 154 17.10 -72.79 -22.05
CA PHE A 154 17.92 -74.01 -22.06
C PHE A 154 17.11 -75.28 -21.77
N CYS A 155 16.11 -75.23 -20.89
CA CYS A 155 15.20 -76.37 -20.66
C CYS A 155 14.27 -76.66 -21.85
N ASP A 156 13.89 -75.66 -22.64
CA ASP A 156 13.05 -75.85 -23.82
C ASP A 156 13.80 -76.45 -25.03
N PHE A 157 15.14 -76.61 -24.95
CA PHE A 157 16.02 -77.16 -25.99
C PHE A 157 16.61 -78.55 -25.66
N ALA A 158 16.27 -79.15 -24.51
CA ALA A 158 16.72 -80.48 -24.07
C ALA A 158 15.55 -81.47 -24.01
#